data_AF-A0A9D4TYT4-F1
#
_entry.id   AF-A0A9D4TYT4-F1
#
_cell.length_a   1.000
_cell.length_b   1.000
_cell.length_c   1.000
_cell.angle_alpha   90.00
_cell.angle_beta   90.00
_cell.angle_gamma   90.00
#
_symmetry.space_group_name_H-M   'P 1'
#
loop_
_entity.id
_entity.type
_entity.pdbx_description
1 polymer ?
#
loop_
_entity_poly.entity_id
_entity_poly.type
_entity_poly.pdbx_seq_one_letter_code
_entity_poly.pdbx_strand_id
1 'polypeptide(L)'
;MASSLATAGKVHKTAVALVPPRHLWPHLQAIRVFNDKSFTRWPPHINLLYPFLEPATFAEAAVVCQQALQSVDSFAVNLSELSVFEHGRSCTLWAKPEAPALLGVQAALSQAFPQCSDLSSDPSRGIQGFTPHLSLGQWRTRAEVEAAERQLAAKWQPLSFEAGGVVLLSRQGFADPFSFHYFVPFGGRPPVAFRPPLPYIATVGGGGDQVAASTGTSGGSQPASDLRQRLAGIGAATPDGSVWNFAFGANMSPRKLNGARGLHPLESLPARLPGWRLTFTHRGGMGNIVRQVAGDSPMAAGVGKEERACVHGVLHRLSPSDYGRLADMEHEYRPLEVQVLPHGGTTPVTAVAFVTPEEKRIAEGLPPSQRYLTLLQEGARHWQLDAGYTAWLEGLTGIDGSQRGTRYYQTAAGEPLPALPKIRTGSQQQQQQRQQQRRRRPQGGRGKLEGPSHAQQA
;
A
#
# COMPACT_ATOMS: atom_id res chain seq x y z
N MET A 1 22.63 25.54 22.07
CA MET A 1 23.32 24.56 21.22
C MET A 1 22.95 24.86 19.78
N ALA A 2 23.85 25.49 19.01
CA ALA A 2 23.66 25.63 17.57
C ALA A 2 23.70 24.22 16.98
N SER A 3 22.53 23.68 16.62
CA SER A 3 22.34 22.24 16.49
C SER A 3 22.98 21.69 15.22
N SER A 4 23.48 20.45 15.28
CA SER A 4 24.11 19.76 14.15
C SER A 4 23.18 19.65 12.93
N LEU A 5 21.87 19.87 13.16
CA LEU A 5 20.82 19.81 12.17
C LEU A 5 20.83 20.98 11.20
N ALA A 6 21.34 22.16 11.59
CA ALA A 6 21.29 23.36 10.75
C ALA A 6 22.07 23.19 9.42
N THR A 7 23.10 22.34 9.42
CA THR A 7 23.90 22.00 8.23
C THR A 7 23.54 20.64 7.63
N ALA A 8 22.61 19.89 8.24
CA ALA A 8 22.23 18.57 7.78
C ALA A 8 21.43 18.65 6.47
N GLY A 9 21.79 17.79 5.51
CA GLY A 9 21.09 17.68 4.23
C GLY A 9 19.68 17.12 4.38
N LYS A 10 18.79 17.54 3.47
CA LYS A 10 17.43 16.99 3.34
C LYS A 10 17.35 15.98 2.19
N VAL A 11 16.47 14.99 2.30
CA VAL A 11 16.26 13.93 1.31
C VAL A 11 14.78 13.66 1.03
N HIS A 12 14.44 13.35 -0.23
CA HIS A 12 13.08 12.97 -0.66
C HIS A 12 12.65 11.55 -0.23
N LYS A 13 13.30 11.04 0.81
CA LYS A 13 13.03 9.74 1.42
C LYS A 13 12.55 9.88 2.86
N THR A 14 12.49 11.10 3.39
CA THR A 14 12.09 11.39 4.76
C THR A 14 11.06 12.51 4.81
N ALA A 15 10.22 12.50 5.84
CA ALA A 15 9.18 13.50 6.04
C ALA A 15 8.86 13.69 7.53
N VAL A 16 8.34 14.88 7.85
CA VAL A 16 7.50 15.08 9.03
C VAL A 16 6.06 15.22 8.55
N ALA A 17 5.17 14.40 9.09
CA ALA A 17 3.78 14.37 8.66
C ALA A 17 2.84 14.21 9.85
N LEU A 18 1.60 14.62 9.65
CA LEU A 18 0.48 14.21 10.47
C LEU A 18 -0.21 13.01 9.81
N VAL A 19 -0.46 11.95 10.57
CA VAL A 19 -1.08 10.71 10.07
C VAL A 19 -2.39 10.48 10.81
N PRO A 20 -3.54 10.40 10.12
CA PRO A 20 -4.81 10.06 10.75
C PRO A 20 -4.73 8.68 11.42
N PRO A 21 -5.46 8.47 12.53
CA PRO A 21 -5.46 7.20 13.22
C PRO A 21 -5.96 6.07 12.32
N ARG A 22 -5.44 4.87 12.59
CA ARG A 22 -5.64 3.67 11.78
C ARG A 22 -7.10 3.25 11.60
N HIS A 23 -8.00 3.63 12.50
CA HIS A 23 -9.43 3.32 12.36
C HIS A 23 -10.12 4.11 11.24
N LEU A 24 -9.54 5.25 10.79
CA LEU A 24 -10.05 6.00 9.63
C LEU A 24 -9.53 5.47 8.29
N TRP A 25 -8.47 4.66 8.31
CA TRP A 25 -7.83 4.18 7.09
C TRP A 25 -8.77 3.37 6.19
N PRO A 26 -9.71 2.53 6.66
CA PRO A 26 -10.62 1.82 5.76
C PRO A 26 -11.37 2.75 4.79
N HIS A 27 -11.84 3.91 5.25
CA HIS A 27 -12.53 4.90 4.43
C HIS A 27 -11.57 5.57 3.43
N LEU A 28 -10.42 6.06 3.92
CA LEU A 28 -9.43 6.76 3.09
C LEU A 28 -8.79 5.84 2.05
N GLN A 29 -8.42 4.63 2.47
CA GLN A 29 -7.70 3.66 1.66
C GLN A 29 -8.59 2.96 0.64
N ALA A 30 -9.89 2.80 0.93
CA ALA A 30 -10.86 2.31 -0.06
C ALA A 30 -10.90 3.18 -1.32
N ILE A 31 -10.58 4.48 -1.20
CA ILE A 31 -10.47 5.41 -2.32
C ILE A 31 -9.06 5.35 -2.90
N ARG A 32 -8.02 5.43 -2.05
CA ARG A 32 -6.62 5.48 -2.49
C ARG A 32 -6.15 4.23 -3.23
N VAL A 33 -6.65 3.04 -2.87
CA VAL A 33 -6.14 1.75 -3.38
C VAL A 33 -6.05 1.66 -4.91
N PHE A 34 -7.00 2.26 -5.64
CA PHE A 34 -7.00 2.24 -7.11
C PHE A 34 -6.68 3.59 -7.76
N ASN A 35 -6.60 4.66 -6.97
CA ASN A 35 -6.51 6.02 -7.48
C ASN A 35 -5.20 6.73 -7.07
N ASP A 36 -4.54 6.30 -5.99
CA ASP A 36 -3.30 6.91 -5.50
C ASP A 36 -2.08 6.05 -5.86
N LYS A 37 -1.21 6.58 -6.72
CA LYS A 37 0.06 5.90 -7.06
C LYS A 37 1.01 5.75 -5.87
N SER A 38 0.67 6.36 -4.74
CA SER A 38 1.41 6.34 -3.49
C SER A 38 0.84 5.36 -2.47
N PHE A 39 -0.31 4.75 -2.77
CA PHE A 39 -1.03 3.85 -1.87
C PHE A 39 -0.13 2.76 -1.26
N THR A 40 0.73 2.11 -2.05
CA THR A 40 1.55 1.00 -1.58
C THR A 40 2.72 1.42 -0.69
N ARG A 41 3.15 2.69 -0.75
CA ARG A 41 4.32 3.18 0.00
C ARG A 41 4.02 4.21 1.08
N TRP A 42 2.92 4.95 0.98
CA TRP A 42 2.56 6.03 1.90
C TRP A 42 1.28 5.69 2.68
N PRO A 43 1.29 5.80 4.03
CA PRO A 43 0.04 5.83 4.78
C PRO A 43 -0.79 7.07 4.37
N PRO A 44 -2.10 7.14 4.70
CA PRO A 44 -2.83 8.40 4.61
C PRO A 44 -2.11 9.43 5.49
N HIS A 45 -1.86 10.62 4.96
CA HIS A 45 -1.01 11.61 5.64
C HIS A 45 -1.30 13.03 5.17
N ILE A 46 -0.91 13.99 6.00
CA ILE A 46 -0.75 15.41 5.66
C ILE A 46 0.72 15.74 5.89
N ASN A 47 1.47 16.04 4.83
CA ASN A 47 2.88 16.40 4.98
C ASN A 47 3.00 17.79 5.59
N LEU A 48 3.92 17.94 6.54
CA LEU A 48 4.24 19.20 7.21
C LEU A 48 5.63 19.69 6.79
N LEU A 49 6.60 18.77 6.67
CA LEU A 49 7.91 19.01 6.07
C LEU A 49 8.25 17.83 5.14
N TYR A 50 8.47 18.11 3.85
CA TYR A 50 8.90 17.11 2.86
C TYR A 50 9.57 17.78 1.65
N PRO A 51 10.82 17.43 1.30
CA PRO A 51 11.74 16.50 1.98
C PRO A 51 12.13 16.94 3.40
N PHE A 52 12.65 16.00 4.19
CA PHE A 52 13.14 16.26 5.55
C PHE A 52 14.59 15.77 5.73
N LEU A 53 15.14 15.86 6.94
CA LEU A 53 16.52 15.47 7.25
C LEU A 53 16.78 13.97 7.08
N GLU A 54 18.05 13.58 6.98
CA GLU A 54 18.48 12.18 6.91
C GLU A 54 18.08 11.38 8.17
N PRO A 55 17.73 10.07 8.06
CA PRO A 55 17.28 9.28 9.21
C PRO A 55 18.26 9.23 10.40
N ALA A 56 19.56 9.37 10.14
CA ALA A 56 20.60 9.40 11.16
C ALA A 56 20.42 10.55 12.18
N THR A 57 19.77 11.64 11.77
CA THR A 57 19.55 12.82 12.62
C THR A 57 18.21 12.82 13.34
N PHE A 58 17.35 11.82 13.10
CA PHE A 58 15.98 11.81 13.61
C PHE A 58 15.86 11.85 15.14
N ALA A 59 16.85 11.35 15.89
CA ALA A 59 16.84 11.45 17.35
C ALA A 59 16.90 12.90 17.83
N GLU A 60 17.87 13.67 17.32
CA GLU A 60 18.00 15.10 17.63
C GLU A 60 16.83 15.90 17.05
N ALA A 61 16.42 15.58 15.81
CA ALA A 61 15.28 16.24 15.17
C ALA A 61 13.97 16.04 15.94
N ALA A 62 13.72 14.85 16.50
CA ALA A 62 12.52 14.60 17.30
C ALA A 62 12.49 15.47 18.58
N VAL A 63 13.64 15.71 19.22
CA VAL A 63 13.75 16.60 20.39
C VAL A 63 13.53 18.06 19.99
N VAL A 64 14.05 18.49 18.84
CA VAL A 64 13.78 19.83 18.31
C VAL A 64 12.29 20.00 17.97
N CYS A 65 11.65 18.99 17.35
CA CYS A 65 10.19 18.99 17.13
C CYS A 65 9.42 19.11 18.45
N GLN A 66 9.82 18.36 19.51
CA GLN A 66 9.18 18.44 20.82
C GLN A 66 9.21 19.86 21.38
N GLN A 67 10.37 20.52 21.32
CA GLN A 67 10.54 21.90 21.81
C GLN A 67 9.71 22.89 20.98
N ALA A 68 9.73 22.76 19.65
CA ALA A 68 8.98 23.62 18.74
C ALA A 68 7.46 23.48 18.92
N LEU A 69 6.99 22.29 19.30
CA LEU A 69 5.56 21.97 19.45
C LEU A 69 5.09 21.95 20.91
N GLN A 70 5.88 22.48 21.84
CA GLN A 70 5.58 22.38 23.27
C GLN A 70 4.31 23.15 23.69
N SER A 71 3.98 24.23 22.99
CA SER A 71 2.81 25.07 23.25
C SER A 71 1.60 24.71 22.39
N VAL A 72 1.68 23.62 21.62
CA VAL A 72 0.57 23.14 20.80
C VAL A 72 -0.21 22.13 21.64
N ASP A 73 -1.52 22.34 21.78
CA ASP A 73 -2.42 21.33 22.35
C ASP A 73 -2.91 20.36 21.27
N SER A 74 -3.48 19.24 21.68
CA SER A 74 -4.15 18.34 20.73
C SER A 74 -5.42 19.00 20.20
N PHE A 75 -5.73 18.83 18.91
CA PHE A 75 -6.84 19.52 18.25
C PHE A 75 -7.60 18.62 17.29
N ALA A 76 -8.88 18.92 17.06
CA ALA A 76 -9.69 18.21 16.08
C ALA A 76 -9.29 18.59 14.64
N VAL A 77 -9.21 17.60 13.77
CA VAL A 77 -9.07 17.77 12.32
C VAL A 77 -10.32 17.20 11.66
N ASN A 78 -11.02 18.02 10.90
CA ASN A 78 -12.18 17.61 10.13
C ASN A 78 -11.83 17.53 8.64
N LEU A 79 -12.24 16.45 7.98
CA LEU A 79 -12.09 16.19 6.54
C LEU A 79 -13.48 16.17 5.91
N SER A 80 -14.11 17.34 5.87
CA SER A 80 -15.48 17.59 5.38
C SER A 80 -15.52 17.83 3.87
N GLU A 81 -14.58 18.62 3.37
CA GLU A 81 -14.55 19.08 1.98
C GLU A 81 -13.53 18.31 1.14
N LEU A 82 -13.89 18.06 -0.11
CA LEU A 82 -12.99 17.58 -1.14
C LEU A 82 -12.55 18.75 -2.02
N SER A 83 -11.35 18.66 -2.56
CA SER A 83 -10.84 19.65 -3.50
C SER A 83 -9.80 19.04 -4.43
N VAL A 84 -9.38 19.83 -5.41
CA VAL A 84 -8.51 19.39 -6.50
C VAL A 84 -7.28 20.29 -6.61
N PHE A 85 -6.11 19.67 -6.76
CA PHE A 85 -4.92 20.35 -7.26
C PHE A 85 -4.66 19.99 -8.71
N GLU A 86 -4.24 20.97 -9.50
CA GLU A 86 -3.71 20.74 -10.84
C GLU A 86 -2.18 20.77 -10.80
N HIS A 87 -1.55 19.76 -11.38
CA HIS A 87 -0.11 19.72 -11.62
C HIS A 87 0.13 19.51 -13.11
N GLY A 88 1.33 19.82 -13.60
CA GLY A 88 1.62 19.78 -15.04
C GLY A 88 1.44 18.42 -15.75
N ARG A 89 1.27 17.30 -15.03
CA ARG A 89 1.05 15.95 -15.61
C ARG A 89 -0.07 15.14 -14.97
N SER A 90 -0.76 15.70 -13.97
CA SER A 90 -1.81 14.99 -13.22
C SER A 90 -2.60 15.96 -12.38
N CYS A 91 -3.84 15.62 -12.08
CA CYS A 91 -4.65 16.32 -11.09
C CYS A 91 -4.84 15.45 -9.85
N THR A 92 -4.73 16.02 -8.66
CA THR A 92 -4.83 15.31 -7.38
C THR A 92 -6.16 15.64 -6.72
N LEU A 93 -6.97 14.64 -6.40
CA LEU A 93 -8.11 14.80 -5.48
C LEU A 93 -7.60 14.66 -4.04
N TRP A 94 -8.04 15.52 -3.15
CA TRP A 94 -7.62 15.52 -1.76
C TRP A 94 -8.77 15.93 -0.84
N ALA A 95 -8.72 15.44 0.40
CA ALA A 95 -9.59 15.90 1.47
C ALA A 95 -8.92 17.07 2.20
N LYS A 96 -9.68 18.14 2.42
CA LYS A 96 -9.21 19.36 3.06
C LYS A 96 -9.28 19.23 4.58
N PRO A 97 -8.15 19.34 5.30
CA PRO A 97 -8.13 19.37 6.75
C PRO A 97 -8.55 20.75 7.27
N GLU A 98 -9.75 20.84 7.79
CA GLU A 98 -10.24 22.00 8.53
C GLU A 98 -9.69 21.95 9.96
N ALA A 99 -8.55 22.59 10.16
CA ALA A 99 -7.92 22.79 11.46
C ALA A 99 -6.96 23.99 11.42
N PRO A 100 -7.36 25.19 11.87
CA PRO A 100 -6.49 26.37 11.87
C PRO A 100 -5.16 26.15 12.60
N ALA A 101 -5.18 25.36 13.69
CA ALA A 101 -3.99 24.98 14.45
C ALA A 101 -2.92 24.27 13.62
N LEU A 102 -3.29 23.60 12.52
CA LEU A 102 -2.36 22.88 11.65
C LEU A 102 -1.37 23.82 10.95
N LEU A 103 -1.79 25.04 10.62
CA LEU A 103 -0.89 26.07 10.07
C LEU A 103 0.13 26.52 11.11
N GLY A 104 -0.28 26.64 12.38
CA GLY A 104 0.62 26.94 13.50
C GLY A 104 1.65 25.84 13.74
N VAL A 105 1.23 24.58 13.69
CA VAL A 105 2.14 23.41 13.77
C VAL A 105 3.18 23.47 12.65
N GLN A 106 2.74 23.72 11.42
CA GLN A 106 3.65 23.77 10.28
C GLN A 106 4.63 24.94 10.38
N ALA A 107 4.15 26.13 10.77
CA ALA A 107 4.99 27.31 10.96
C ALA A 107 6.07 27.09 12.04
N ALA A 108 5.70 26.51 13.18
CA ALA A 108 6.63 26.19 14.27
C ALA A 108 7.71 25.20 13.80
N LEU A 109 7.32 24.16 13.06
CA LEU A 109 8.25 23.20 12.48
C LEU A 109 9.17 23.84 11.42
N SER A 110 8.64 24.69 10.53
CA SER A 110 9.48 25.37 9.54
C SER A 110 10.44 26.38 10.16
N GLN A 111 10.08 27.03 11.26
CA GLN A 111 11.00 27.88 12.01
C GLN A 111 12.14 27.07 12.64
N ALA A 112 11.83 25.88 13.16
CA ALA A 112 12.82 24.97 13.74
C ALA A 112 13.73 24.31 12.68
N PHE A 113 13.22 24.12 11.46
CA PHE A 113 13.91 23.49 10.33
C PHE A 113 13.84 24.36 9.06
N PRO A 114 14.49 25.54 9.05
CA PRO A 114 14.37 26.51 7.95
C PRO A 114 14.84 25.98 6.59
N GLN A 115 15.71 24.96 6.58
CA GLN A 115 16.19 24.28 5.38
C GLN A 115 15.14 23.35 4.73
N CYS A 116 14.09 22.97 5.47
CA CYS A 116 13.01 22.07 5.05
C CYS A 116 11.73 22.83 4.65
N SER A 117 11.86 23.94 3.94
CA SER A 117 10.77 24.86 3.61
C SER A 117 9.99 24.52 2.34
N ASP A 118 10.28 23.40 1.67
CA ASP A 118 9.80 23.06 0.32
C ASP A 118 8.27 22.98 0.16
N LEU A 119 7.53 22.83 1.26
CA LEU A 119 6.06 22.84 1.25
C LEU A 119 5.46 24.22 1.49
N SER A 120 6.26 25.20 1.94
CA SER A 120 5.83 26.57 2.21
C SER A 120 6.41 27.57 1.21
N SER A 121 7.61 27.31 0.69
CA SER A 121 8.29 28.17 -0.28
C SER A 121 9.11 27.32 -1.24
N ASP A 122 8.61 27.20 -2.47
CA ASP A 122 9.33 26.61 -3.59
C ASP A 122 8.88 27.29 -4.89
N PRO A 123 9.57 28.39 -5.29
CA PRO A 123 9.26 29.12 -6.51
C PRO A 123 9.30 28.25 -7.77
N SER A 124 10.14 27.21 -7.81
CA SER A 124 10.25 26.31 -8.96
C SER A 124 8.99 25.47 -9.18
N ARG A 125 8.20 25.27 -8.12
CA ARG A 125 6.90 24.58 -8.14
C ARG A 125 5.71 25.53 -7.97
N GLY A 126 5.94 26.85 -7.93
CA GLY A 126 4.90 27.85 -7.70
C GLY A 126 4.31 27.82 -6.28
N ILE A 127 5.03 27.25 -5.31
CA ILE A 127 4.58 27.18 -3.92
C ILE A 127 5.00 28.46 -3.20
N GLN A 128 4.02 29.26 -2.79
CA GLN A 128 4.21 30.52 -2.05
C GLN A 128 3.71 30.46 -0.61
N GLY A 129 3.04 29.37 -0.25
CA GLY A 129 2.52 29.13 1.08
C GLY A 129 2.20 27.66 1.28
N PHE A 130 2.07 27.27 2.54
CA PHE A 130 1.70 25.91 2.90
C PHE A 130 0.19 25.71 2.77
N THR A 131 -0.20 24.71 1.97
CA THR A 131 -1.60 24.28 1.85
C THR A 131 -1.73 22.86 2.40
N PRO A 132 -2.31 22.68 3.61
CA PRO A 132 -2.47 21.35 4.18
C PRO A 132 -3.51 20.55 3.37
N HIS A 133 -3.18 19.29 3.08
CA HIS A 133 -4.04 18.42 2.27
C HIS A 133 -3.77 16.94 2.57
N LEU A 134 -4.80 16.11 2.44
CA LEU A 134 -4.68 14.64 2.46
C LEU A 134 -5.06 14.09 1.08
N SER A 135 -4.08 13.63 0.31
CA SER A 135 -4.32 13.10 -1.04
C SER A 135 -5.12 11.80 -1.03
N LEU A 136 -6.16 11.74 -1.86
CA LEU A 136 -7.03 10.56 -2.04
C LEU A 136 -6.76 9.84 -3.37
N GLY A 137 -6.19 10.51 -4.36
CA GLY A 137 -5.85 9.91 -5.64
C GLY A 137 -5.32 10.92 -6.66
N GLN A 138 -4.87 10.43 -7.81
CA GLN A 138 -4.45 11.25 -8.93
C GLN A 138 -5.04 10.75 -10.25
N TRP A 139 -5.52 11.68 -11.07
CA TRP A 139 -6.06 11.46 -12.41
C TRP A 139 -5.20 12.17 -13.46
N ARG A 140 -5.38 11.83 -14.74
CA ARG A 140 -4.56 12.42 -15.82
C ARG A 140 -5.06 13.81 -16.19
N THR A 141 -6.37 13.98 -16.23
CA THR A 141 -7.01 15.21 -16.70
C THR A 141 -7.88 15.85 -15.64
N ARG A 142 -8.14 17.14 -15.83
CA ARG A 142 -9.03 17.93 -14.97
C ARG A 142 -10.48 17.39 -15.01
N ALA A 143 -10.99 17.07 -16.19
CA ALA A 143 -12.33 16.52 -16.33
C ALA A 143 -12.52 15.18 -15.59
N GLU A 144 -11.50 14.31 -15.62
CA GLU A 144 -11.51 13.03 -14.89
C GLU A 144 -11.57 13.23 -13.37
N VAL A 145 -10.74 14.12 -12.82
CA VAL A 145 -10.73 14.36 -11.37
C VAL A 145 -11.99 15.07 -10.89
N GLU A 146 -12.54 16.01 -11.65
CA GLU A 146 -13.79 16.70 -11.29
C GLU A 146 -14.99 15.74 -11.36
N ALA A 147 -14.99 14.77 -12.29
CA ALA A 147 -15.99 13.72 -12.31
C ALA A 147 -15.87 12.79 -11.09
N ALA A 148 -14.64 12.41 -10.72
CA ALA A 148 -14.38 11.60 -9.52
C ALA A 148 -14.76 12.36 -8.23
N GLU A 149 -14.46 13.65 -8.15
CA GLU A 149 -14.85 14.54 -7.06
C GLU A 149 -16.36 14.58 -6.89
N ARG A 150 -17.13 14.83 -7.96
CA ARG A 150 -18.61 14.83 -7.89
C ARG A 150 -19.17 13.50 -7.43
N GLN A 151 -18.65 12.39 -7.95
CA GLN A 151 -19.08 11.05 -7.56
C GLN A 151 -18.76 10.74 -6.10
N LEU A 152 -17.59 11.14 -5.63
CA LEU A 152 -17.15 10.90 -4.26
C LEU A 152 -17.88 11.82 -3.28
N ALA A 153 -18.02 13.11 -3.60
CA ALA A 153 -18.72 14.10 -2.78
C ALA A 153 -20.16 13.69 -2.48
N ALA A 154 -20.86 13.09 -3.46
CA ALA A 154 -22.23 12.59 -3.28
C ALA A 154 -22.36 11.47 -2.23
N LYS A 155 -21.26 10.81 -1.87
CA LYS A 155 -21.21 9.72 -0.88
C LYS A 155 -20.25 10.01 0.27
N TRP A 156 -19.63 11.20 0.29
CA TRP A 156 -18.59 11.54 1.23
C TRP A 156 -19.20 11.73 2.61
N GLN A 157 -18.72 10.93 3.56
CA GLN A 157 -19.03 11.11 4.97
C GLN A 157 -17.85 11.84 5.59
N PRO A 158 -18.04 13.04 6.18
CA PRO A 158 -16.99 13.76 6.85
C PRO A 158 -16.27 12.88 7.87
N LEU A 159 -14.94 12.90 7.84
CA LEU A 159 -14.11 12.17 8.80
C LEU A 159 -13.48 13.15 9.77
N SER A 160 -13.51 12.81 11.06
CA SER A 160 -12.92 13.63 12.12
C SER A 160 -11.98 12.79 12.97
N PHE A 161 -10.88 13.39 13.41
CA PHE A 161 -9.97 12.77 14.38
C PHE A 161 -9.24 13.81 15.21
N GLU A 162 -8.73 13.39 16.36
CA GLU A 162 -7.86 14.20 17.20
C GLU A 162 -6.40 14.08 16.73
N ALA A 163 -5.81 15.21 16.36
CA ALA A 163 -4.39 15.35 16.10
C ALA A 163 -3.63 15.48 17.43
N GLY A 164 -2.95 14.41 17.85
CA GLY A 164 -2.18 14.40 19.10
C GLY A 164 -0.67 14.59 18.93
N GLY A 165 -0.16 14.69 17.70
CA GLY A 165 1.27 14.81 17.41
C GLY A 165 1.63 14.61 15.95
N VAL A 166 2.94 14.63 15.66
CA VAL A 166 3.51 14.41 14.32
C VAL A 166 4.39 13.17 14.28
N VAL A 167 4.59 12.60 13.10
CA VAL A 167 5.46 11.45 12.89
C VAL A 167 6.67 11.81 12.02
N LEU A 168 7.83 11.24 12.35
CA LEU A 168 9.01 11.24 11.49
C LEU A 168 9.05 9.93 10.71
N LEU A 169 9.03 10.04 9.39
CA LEU A 169 8.91 8.92 8.46
C LEU A 169 10.17 8.81 7.59
N SER A 170 10.60 7.58 7.27
CA SER A 170 11.60 7.35 6.22
C SER A 170 11.31 6.14 5.34
N ARG A 171 11.94 6.05 4.18
CA ARG A 171 11.95 4.85 3.31
C ARG A 171 13.34 4.63 2.72
N GLN A 172 13.64 3.39 2.33
CA GLN A 172 14.94 3.02 1.76
C GLN A 172 15.06 3.38 0.27
N GLY A 173 14.18 2.81 -0.55
CA GLY A 173 14.10 3.01 -2.00
C GLY A 173 12.86 3.77 -2.44
N PHE A 174 12.71 3.98 -3.76
CA PHE A 174 11.55 4.69 -4.28
C PHE A 174 10.24 3.89 -4.11
N ALA A 175 10.30 2.58 -4.30
CA ALA A 175 9.13 1.71 -4.20
C ALA A 175 8.87 1.21 -2.77
N ASP A 176 9.86 1.33 -1.87
CA ASP A 176 9.72 0.82 -0.52
C ASP A 176 8.73 1.64 0.31
N PRO A 177 7.94 0.98 1.19
CA PRO A 177 7.04 1.66 2.08
C PRO A 177 7.79 2.54 3.10
N PHE A 178 7.14 3.63 3.50
CA PHE A 178 7.60 4.43 4.62
C PHE A 178 7.50 3.66 5.92
N SER A 179 8.40 3.97 6.84
CA SER A 179 8.41 3.47 8.20
C SER A 179 8.34 4.63 9.19
N PHE A 180 7.61 4.44 10.28
CA PHE A 180 7.49 5.35 11.41
C PHE A 180 8.70 5.19 12.33
N HIS A 181 9.47 6.26 12.54
CA HIS A 181 10.64 6.24 13.42
C HIS A 181 10.37 6.86 14.78
N TYR A 182 9.60 7.95 14.78
CA TYR A 182 9.20 8.68 15.98
C TYR A 182 7.78 9.17 15.84
N PHE A 183 7.07 9.19 16.98
CA PHE A 183 5.90 10.02 17.19
C PHE A 183 6.27 11.11 18.19
N VAL A 184 6.08 12.37 17.82
CA VAL A 184 6.33 13.54 18.67
C VAL A 184 4.97 14.07 19.10
N PRO A 185 4.54 13.81 20.35
CA PRO A 185 3.25 14.29 20.82
C PRO A 185 3.27 15.81 21.00
N PHE A 186 2.11 16.43 20.80
CA PHE A 186 1.87 17.81 21.18
C PHE A 186 1.89 17.98 22.72
N GLY A 187 2.08 19.22 23.18
CA GLY A 187 2.15 19.58 24.60
C GLY A 187 3.52 19.34 25.26
N GLY A 188 4.59 19.26 24.46
CA GLY A 188 5.97 19.16 24.98
C GLY A 188 6.33 17.80 25.58
N ARG A 189 5.47 16.79 25.42
CA ARG A 189 5.72 15.43 25.90
C ARG A 189 6.91 14.78 25.17
N PRO A 190 7.69 13.90 25.83
CA PRO A 190 8.83 13.25 25.20
C PRO A 190 8.47 12.50 23.90
N PRO A 191 9.30 12.58 22.85
CA PRO A 191 9.13 11.78 21.65
C PRO A 191 9.14 10.28 21.95
N VAL A 192 8.23 9.54 21.31
CA VAL A 192 8.17 8.09 21.38
C VAL A 192 8.93 7.52 20.19
N ALA A 193 10.04 6.84 20.45
CA ALA A 193 10.83 6.17 19.43
C ALA A 193 10.25 4.79 19.09
N PHE A 194 10.17 4.47 17.80
CA PHE A 194 9.87 3.13 17.33
C PHE A 194 11.16 2.39 17.00
N ARG A 195 11.42 1.30 17.72
CA ARG A 195 12.59 0.43 17.55
C ARG A 195 12.15 -1.04 17.46
N PRO A 196 12.37 -1.72 16.31
CA PRO A 196 12.73 -1.12 15.01
C PRO A 196 11.63 -0.14 14.53
N PRO A 197 11.91 0.69 13.50
CA PRO A 197 10.88 1.54 12.88
C PRO A 197 9.68 0.70 12.42
N LEU A 198 8.46 1.22 12.60
CA LEU A 198 7.25 0.48 12.20
C LEU A 198 7.03 0.64 10.70
N PRO A 199 6.95 -0.43 9.91
CA PRO A 199 6.64 -0.28 8.49
C PRO A 199 5.16 0.06 8.29
N TYR A 200 4.89 0.92 7.32
CA TYR A 200 3.56 1.02 6.73
C TYR A 200 3.27 -0.23 5.90
N ILE A 201 2.12 -0.86 6.17
CA ILE A 201 1.58 -1.96 5.37
C ILE A 201 0.30 -1.47 4.69
N ALA A 202 0.31 -1.48 3.36
CA ALA A 202 -0.81 -0.99 2.56
C ALA A 202 -1.98 -1.97 2.57
N THR A 203 -3.01 -1.66 3.36
CA THR A 203 -4.27 -2.40 3.41
C THR A 203 -5.44 -1.42 3.37
N VAL A 204 -6.63 -1.93 3.05
CA VAL A 204 -7.89 -1.17 3.21
C VAL A 204 -8.62 -1.51 4.52
N GLY A 205 -7.96 -2.20 5.46
CA GLY A 205 -8.57 -2.74 6.67
C GLY A 205 -9.40 -4.01 6.45
N GLY A 206 -10.14 -4.43 7.47
CA GLY A 206 -11.07 -5.56 7.42
C GLY A 206 -12.39 -5.18 6.76
N GLY A 207 -12.96 -6.07 5.95
CA GLY A 207 -14.23 -5.83 5.26
C GLY A 207 -15.42 -6.28 6.11
N GLY A 208 -16.13 -5.33 6.72
CA GLY A 208 -17.42 -5.53 7.44
C GLY A 208 -17.34 -6.43 8.67
N ASP A 209 -17.98 -6.02 9.76
CA ASP A 209 -18.11 -6.72 11.06
C ASP A 209 -16.86 -6.82 11.95
N GLN A 210 -15.89 -5.93 11.79
CA GLN A 210 -14.87 -5.66 12.84
C GLN A 210 -14.89 -4.21 13.32
N VAL A 211 -16.08 -3.62 13.40
CA VAL A 211 -16.38 -2.53 14.34
C VAL A 211 -17.00 -3.15 15.60
N ALA A 212 -16.37 -4.18 16.14
CA ALA A 212 -16.36 -4.31 17.59
C ALA A 212 -15.07 -3.63 18.00
N ALA A 213 -15.19 -2.36 18.41
CA ALA A 213 -14.21 -1.79 19.29
C ALA A 213 -13.91 -2.85 20.36
N SER A 214 -12.66 -3.29 20.45
CA SER A 214 -12.18 -3.87 21.68
C SER A 214 -12.16 -2.74 22.71
N THR A 215 -13.35 -2.36 23.21
CA THR A 215 -13.55 -1.89 24.58
C THR A 215 -13.38 -3.07 25.53
N GLY A 216 -12.32 -3.86 25.32
CA GLY A 216 -11.77 -4.76 26.29
C GLY A 216 -10.84 -3.93 27.14
N THR A 217 -11.31 -3.51 28.30
CA THR A 217 -10.50 -3.19 29.47
C THR A 217 -9.63 -4.40 29.80
N SER A 218 -8.55 -4.60 29.04
CA SER A 218 -7.43 -5.42 29.47
C SER A 218 -6.48 -4.50 30.20
N GLY A 219 -6.60 -4.51 31.53
CA GLY A 219 -5.63 -3.88 32.40
C GLY A 219 -4.22 -4.38 32.05
N GLY A 220 -3.31 -3.45 31.79
CA GLY A 220 -1.87 -3.71 31.72
C GLY A 220 -1.15 -3.44 30.40
N SER A 221 -1.81 -3.01 29.31
CA SER A 221 -1.08 -2.65 28.08
C SER A 221 -0.43 -1.27 28.19
N GLN A 222 0.86 -1.18 27.90
CA GLN A 222 1.63 0.07 28.01
C GLN A 222 1.18 1.10 26.95
N PRO A 223 1.23 2.41 27.24
CA PRO A 223 0.83 3.47 26.30
C PRO A 223 1.48 3.35 24.89
N ALA A 224 2.67 2.76 24.80
CA ALA A 224 3.38 2.56 23.55
C ALA A 224 2.79 1.45 22.66
N SER A 225 2.27 0.34 23.21
CA SER A 225 1.67 -0.73 22.39
C SER A 225 0.39 -0.25 21.71
N ASP A 226 -0.37 0.56 22.42
CA ASP A 226 -1.59 1.18 21.93
C ASP A 226 -1.30 2.18 20.79
N LEU A 227 -0.28 3.04 20.96
CA LEU A 227 0.16 3.96 19.91
C LEU A 227 0.62 3.25 18.63
N ARG A 228 1.38 2.15 18.75
CA ARG A 228 1.83 1.35 17.60
C ARG A 228 0.65 0.86 16.78
N GLN A 229 -0.37 0.30 17.44
CA GLN A 229 -1.57 -0.22 16.78
C GLN A 229 -2.42 0.89 16.16
N ARG A 230 -2.59 2.02 16.88
CA ARG A 230 -3.32 3.20 16.38
C ARG A 230 -2.66 3.87 15.18
N LEU A 231 -1.34 3.77 15.00
CA LEU A 231 -0.63 4.40 13.87
C LEU A 231 -0.41 3.43 12.69
N ALA A 232 0.12 2.23 12.95
CA ALA A 232 0.61 1.34 11.89
C ALA A 232 -0.27 0.10 11.66
N GLY A 233 -1.26 -0.17 12.52
CA GLY A 233 -2.16 -1.31 12.37
C GLY A 233 -1.42 -2.65 12.24
N ILE A 234 -1.73 -3.42 11.20
CA ILE A 234 -1.10 -4.72 10.92
C ILE A 234 0.44 -4.63 10.76
N GLY A 235 0.98 -3.47 10.37
CA GLY A 235 2.44 -3.26 10.30
C GLY A 235 3.15 -3.23 11.66
N ALA A 236 2.39 -3.12 12.76
CA ALA A 236 2.90 -3.24 14.12
C ALA A 236 2.66 -4.63 14.74
N ALA A 237 2.01 -5.56 14.01
CA ALA A 237 1.61 -6.86 14.56
C ALA A 237 2.79 -7.80 14.85
N THR A 238 3.93 -7.59 14.19
CA THR A 238 5.15 -8.39 14.35
C THR A 238 6.33 -7.49 14.75
N PRO A 239 7.28 -7.98 15.57
CA PRO A 239 8.44 -7.18 15.97
C PRO A 239 9.32 -6.72 14.82
N ASP A 240 9.46 -7.54 13.77
CA ASP A 240 10.23 -7.25 12.56
C ASP A 240 9.41 -6.50 11.49
N GLY A 241 8.13 -6.23 11.77
CA GLY A 241 7.20 -5.58 10.86
C GLY A 241 6.80 -6.42 9.64
N SER A 242 7.17 -7.70 9.62
CA SER A 242 6.71 -8.64 8.60
C SER A 242 5.19 -8.81 8.61
N VAL A 243 4.62 -9.10 7.44
CA VAL A 243 3.17 -9.24 7.28
C VAL A 243 2.85 -10.58 6.64
N TRP A 244 1.80 -11.22 7.13
CA TRP A 244 1.23 -12.40 6.50
C TRP A 244 0.40 -12.02 5.28
N ASN A 245 0.70 -12.62 4.13
CA ASN A 245 -0.16 -12.62 2.95
C ASN A 245 -0.83 -13.99 2.83
N PHE A 246 -2.15 -14.01 2.65
CA PHE A 246 -2.88 -15.25 2.33
C PHE A 246 -3.01 -15.39 0.82
N ALA A 247 -2.24 -16.33 0.26
CA ALA A 247 -2.30 -16.71 -1.13
C ALA A 247 -3.32 -17.84 -1.34
N PHE A 248 -4.31 -17.59 -2.18
CA PHE A 248 -5.32 -18.58 -2.59
C PHE A 248 -5.33 -18.85 -4.11
N GLY A 249 -4.48 -18.13 -4.85
CA GLY A 249 -4.36 -18.22 -6.31
C GLY A 249 -2.96 -18.61 -6.75
N ALA A 250 -2.49 -18.07 -7.88
CA ALA A 250 -1.19 -18.44 -8.45
C ALA A 250 0.01 -18.22 -7.51
N ASN A 251 -0.08 -17.33 -6.52
CA ASN A 251 0.99 -17.09 -5.56
C ASN A 251 1.23 -18.28 -4.61
N MET A 252 0.33 -19.27 -4.55
CA MET A 252 0.58 -20.53 -3.84
C MET A 252 1.70 -21.35 -4.51
N SER A 253 1.92 -21.18 -5.82
CA SER A 253 2.95 -21.89 -6.57
C SER A 253 4.34 -21.29 -6.31
N PRO A 254 5.33 -22.06 -5.82
CA PRO A 254 6.70 -21.57 -5.65
C PRO A 254 7.33 -21.06 -6.96
N ARG A 255 7.00 -21.70 -8.10
CA ARG A 255 7.44 -21.25 -9.43
C ARG A 255 6.95 -19.85 -9.75
N LYS A 256 5.74 -19.50 -9.32
CA LYS A 256 5.17 -18.16 -9.52
C LYS A 256 5.76 -17.16 -8.53
N LEU A 257 5.74 -17.49 -7.24
CA LEU A 257 6.09 -16.57 -6.16
C LEU A 257 7.61 -16.32 -6.10
N ASN A 258 8.41 -17.38 -5.99
CA ASN A 258 9.86 -17.25 -5.92
C ASN A 258 10.47 -17.07 -7.31
N GLY A 259 10.04 -17.84 -8.29
CA GLY A 259 10.59 -17.79 -9.65
C GLY A 259 10.19 -16.52 -10.40
N ALA A 260 8.94 -16.43 -10.85
CA ALA A 260 8.51 -15.35 -11.73
C ALA A 260 8.38 -13.97 -11.06
N ARG A 261 8.15 -13.92 -9.74
CA ARG A 261 8.03 -12.65 -8.98
C ARG A 261 9.28 -12.29 -8.17
N GLY A 262 10.19 -13.22 -7.90
CA GLY A 262 11.40 -12.95 -7.11
C GLY A 262 11.10 -12.52 -5.67
N LEU A 263 10.02 -13.05 -5.08
CA LEU A 263 9.65 -12.83 -3.70
C LEU A 263 10.13 -14.00 -2.84
N HIS A 264 10.63 -13.70 -1.64
CA HIS A 264 11.22 -14.69 -0.75
C HIS A 264 10.54 -14.60 0.62
N PRO A 265 9.43 -15.33 0.83
CA PRO A 265 8.81 -15.40 2.14
C PRO A 265 9.81 -15.80 3.22
N LEU A 266 9.74 -15.14 4.36
CA LEU A 266 10.47 -15.50 5.58
C LEU A 266 9.97 -16.83 6.15
N GLU A 267 8.70 -17.13 5.88
CA GLU A 267 8.02 -18.33 6.34
C GLU A 267 6.82 -18.61 5.44
N SER A 268 6.43 -19.87 5.29
CA SER A 268 5.25 -20.26 4.51
C SER A 268 4.57 -21.48 5.12
N LEU A 269 3.26 -21.42 5.30
CA LEU A 269 2.48 -22.47 5.96
C LEU A 269 1.14 -22.69 5.23
N PRO A 270 0.67 -23.94 5.07
CA PRO A 270 -0.67 -24.21 4.58
C PRO A 270 -1.72 -23.71 5.58
N ALA A 271 -2.80 -23.14 5.07
CA ALA A 271 -3.79 -22.44 5.88
C ALA A 271 -5.17 -22.47 5.23
N ARG A 272 -6.18 -22.05 6.00
CA ARG A 272 -7.58 -22.03 5.57
C ARG A 272 -8.29 -20.76 6.04
N LEU A 273 -9.22 -20.28 5.23
CA LEU A 273 -10.00 -19.07 5.44
C LEU A 273 -11.50 -19.43 5.48
N PRO A 274 -12.07 -19.67 6.68
CA PRO A 274 -13.48 -20.02 6.85
C PRO A 274 -14.42 -18.85 6.57
N GLY A 275 -15.62 -19.14 6.05
CA GLY A 275 -16.65 -18.15 5.68
C GLY A 275 -16.44 -17.53 4.30
N TRP A 276 -15.51 -18.06 3.50
CA TRP A 276 -15.19 -17.58 2.16
C TRP A 276 -15.19 -18.72 1.16
N ARG A 277 -15.42 -18.40 -0.12
CA ARG A 277 -15.22 -19.34 -1.24
C ARG A 277 -14.31 -18.76 -2.31
N LEU A 278 -13.59 -19.65 -3.00
CA LEU A 278 -12.82 -19.32 -4.18
C LEU A 278 -13.76 -19.22 -5.39
N THR A 279 -13.57 -18.18 -6.19
CA THR A 279 -14.26 -17.93 -7.46
C THR A 279 -13.23 -17.55 -8.52
N PHE A 280 -13.64 -17.50 -9.79
CA PHE A 280 -12.79 -17.01 -10.88
C PHE A 280 -13.32 -15.68 -11.45
N THR A 281 -13.80 -14.81 -10.55
CA THR A 281 -14.48 -13.55 -10.93
C THR A 281 -13.54 -12.35 -11.03
N HIS A 282 -12.22 -12.53 -10.96
CA HIS A 282 -11.30 -11.46 -11.31
C HIS A 282 -11.13 -11.36 -12.83
N ARG A 283 -10.82 -10.16 -13.31
CA ARG A 283 -10.51 -9.87 -14.71
C ARG A 283 -9.60 -10.93 -15.31
N GLY A 284 -9.97 -11.45 -16.48
CA GLY A 284 -9.24 -12.51 -17.17
C GLY A 284 -9.51 -13.94 -16.67
N GLY A 285 -10.49 -14.13 -15.78
CA GLY A 285 -10.83 -15.44 -15.21
C GLY A 285 -9.86 -15.87 -14.10
N MET A 286 -9.30 -14.89 -13.39
CA MET A 286 -8.33 -15.14 -12.32
C MET A 286 -9.06 -15.35 -10.99
N GLY A 287 -8.39 -16.02 -10.06
CA GLY A 287 -8.93 -16.35 -8.75
C GLY A 287 -9.32 -15.09 -7.96
N ASN A 288 -10.46 -15.16 -7.30
CA ASN A 288 -10.98 -14.18 -6.36
C ASN A 288 -11.60 -14.92 -5.16
N ILE A 289 -11.71 -14.26 -4.01
CA ILE A 289 -12.46 -14.80 -2.87
C ILE A 289 -13.68 -13.92 -2.60
N VAL A 290 -14.78 -14.56 -2.23
CA VAL A 290 -16.02 -13.87 -1.83
C VAL A 290 -16.51 -14.44 -0.50
N ARG A 291 -17.03 -13.57 0.38
CA ARG A 291 -17.70 -14.02 1.60
C ARG A 291 -18.92 -14.83 1.21
N GLN A 292 -19.18 -15.91 1.93
CA GLN A 292 -20.46 -16.61 1.81
C GLN A 292 -21.49 -15.93 2.71
N VAL A 293 -22.64 -15.59 2.13
CA VAL A 293 -23.83 -15.16 2.86
C VAL A 293 -24.67 -16.41 3.16
N ALA A 294 -25.24 -16.49 4.35
CA ALA A 294 -26.13 -17.60 4.71
C ALA A 294 -27.31 -17.68 3.71
N GLY A 295 -27.35 -18.74 2.89
CA GLY A 295 -28.41 -18.97 1.89
C GLY A 295 -27.94 -19.15 0.45
N ASP A 296 -26.74 -18.67 0.07
CA ASP A 296 -26.28 -18.57 -1.33
C ASP A 296 -25.53 -19.80 -1.89
N SER A 297 -25.91 -21.03 -1.50
CA SER A 297 -25.28 -22.23 -2.09
C SER A 297 -26.03 -22.70 -3.35
N PRO A 298 -25.51 -22.49 -4.58
CA PRO A 298 -25.98 -23.24 -5.73
C PRO A 298 -25.67 -24.73 -5.52
N MET A 299 -26.71 -25.56 -5.62
CA MET A 299 -26.62 -27.01 -5.50
C MET A 299 -25.65 -27.58 -6.56
N ALA A 300 -24.55 -28.15 -6.10
CA ALA A 300 -23.83 -29.20 -6.82
C ALA A 300 -23.55 -30.33 -5.81
N ALA A 301 -23.95 -31.57 -6.08
CA ALA A 301 -23.84 -32.66 -5.12
C ALA A 301 -22.38 -33.05 -4.81
N GLY A 302 -22.09 -33.53 -3.58
CA GLY A 302 -20.90 -34.38 -3.32
C GLY A 302 -19.83 -33.88 -2.32
N VAL A 303 -19.94 -32.69 -1.72
CA VAL A 303 -19.02 -32.23 -0.64
C VAL A 303 -19.85 -31.58 0.45
N GLY A 304 -19.55 -31.82 1.73
CA GLY A 304 -20.32 -31.32 2.86
C GLY A 304 -20.51 -29.79 2.82
N LYS A 305 -21.68 -29.30 3.24
CA LYS A 305 -22.03 -27.87 3.20
C LYS A 305 -21.05 -26.97 3.95
N GLU A 306 -20.38 -27.48 5.00
CA GLU A 306 -19.44 -26.73 5.83
C GLU A 306 -18.01 -26.67 5.23
N GLU A 307 -17.58 -27.70 4.49
CA GLU A 307 -16.24 -27.75 3.88
C GLU A 307 -16.12 -26.83 2.65
N ARG A 308 -17.23 -26.50 1.98
CA ARG A 308 -17.27 -25.58 0.84
C ARG A 308 -17.22 -24.11 1.23
N ALA A 309 -17.41 -23.82 2.51
CA ALA A 309 -17.37 -22.48 3.09
C ALA A 309 -15.95 -22.11 3.54
N CYS A 310 -14.93 -22.64 2.88
CA CYS A 310 -13.56 -22.48 3.31
C CYS A 310 -12.63 -22.42 2.11
N VAL A 311 -11.81 -21.37 2.03
CA VAL A 311 -10.74 -21.29 1.03
C VAL A 311 -9.47 -21.84 1.65
N HIS A 312 -8.90 -22.88 1.05
CA HIS A 312 -7.58 -23.36 1.43
C HIS A 312 -6.51 -22.68 0.57
N GLY A 313 -5.39 -22.37 1.20
CA GLY A 313 -4.30 -21.65 0.58
C GLY A 313 -3.05 -21.67 1.44
N VAL A 314 -2.19 -20.67 1.25
CA VAL A 314 -0.88 -20.60 1.90
C VAL A 314 -0.72 -19.23 2.55
N LEU A 315 -0.33 -19.22 3.82
CA LEU A 315 0.16 -18.04 4.50
C LEU A 315 1.64 -17.87 4.16
N HIS A 316 2.00 -16.77 3.51
CA HIS A 316 3.39 -16.37 3.28
C HIS A 316 3.73 -15.17 4.17
N ARG A 317 4.71 -15.31 5.07
CA ARG A 317 5.21 -14.19 5.87
C ARG A 317 6.22 -13.42 5.05
N LEU A 318 5.91 -12.17 4.69
CA LEU A 318 6.74 -11.35 3.83
C LEU A 318 7.40 -10.22 4.63
N SER A 319 8.61 -9.85 4.24
CA SER A 319 9.18 -8.57 4.67
C SER A 319 8.30 -7.41 4.17
N PRO A 320 8.35 -6.22 4.80
CA PRO A 320 7.61 -5.05 4.33
C PRO A 320 7.90 -4.69 2.87
N SER A 321 9.15 -4.82 2.42
CA SER A 321 9.55 -4.53 1.04
C SER A 321 8.98 -5.57 0.07
N ASP A 322 9.04 -6.87 0.41
CA ASP A 322 8.45 -7.94 -0.41
C ASP A 322 6.94 -7.82 -0.51
N TYR A 323 6.28 -7.46 0.60
CA TYR A 323 4.86 -7.16 0.59
C TYR A 323 4.52 -5.95 -0.29
N GLY A 324 5.28 -4.85 -0.19
CA GLY A 324 5.10 -3.67 -1.04
C GLY A 324 5.23 -4.03 -2.53
N ARG A 325 6.26 -4.81 -2.88
CA ARG A 325 6.44 -5.34 -4.25
C ARG A 325 5.28 -6.23 -4.69
N LEU A 326 4.77 -7.09 -3.80
CA LEU A 326 3.62 -7.94 -4.08
C LEU A 326 2.36 -7.10 -4.32
N ALA A 327 2.09 -6.11 -3.48
CA ALA A 327 0.94 -5.22 -3.62
C ALA A 327 0.99 -4.42 -4.93
N ASP A 328 2.16 -3.94 -5.35
CA ASP A 328 2.35 -3.29 -6.66
C ASP A 328 2.06 -4.25 -7.83
N MET A 329 2.43 -5.53 -7.71
CA MET A 329 2.11 -6.55 -8.72
C MET A 329 0.60 -6.85 -8.77
N GLU A 330 -0.06 -6.86 -7.62
CA GLU A 330 -1.50 -7.13 -7.44
C GLU A 330 -2.37 -5.85 -7.50
N HIS A 331 -1.89 -4.77 -8.14
CA HIS A 331 -2.56 -3.46 -8.24
C HIS A 331 -4.03 -3.47 -8.77
N GLU A 332 -4.49 -4.56 -9.40
CA GLU A 332 -5.90 -4.71 -9.82
C GLU A 332 -6.80 -5.29 -8.70
N TYR A 333 -6.21 -5.70 -7.58
CA TYR A 333 -6.91 -6.22 -6.40
C TYR A 333 -6.86 -5.22 -5.24
N ARG A 334 -7.81 -5.38 -4.31
CA ARG A 334 -7.90 -4.67 -3.05
C ARG A 334 -7.21 -5.51 -1.95
N PRO A 335 -6.15 -5.02 -1.27
CA PRO A 335 -5.53 -5.73 -0.16
C PRO A 335 -6.38 -5.63 1.11
N LEU A 336 -7.13 -6.69 1.39
CA LEU A 336 -8.08 -6.80 2.49
C LEU A 336 -7.47 -7.56 3.67
N GLU A 337 -7.67 -7.07 4.89
CA GLU A 337 -7.29 -7.81 6.10
C GLU A 337 -8.31 -8.92 6.40
N VAL A 338 -7.81 -10.13 6.63
CA VAL A 338 -8.60 -11.34 6.86
C VAL A 338 -8.01 -12.16 8.02
N GLN A 339 -8.87 -12.91 8.72
CA GLN A 339 -8.46 -13.84 9.76
C GLN A 339 -8.32 -15.25 9.17
N VAL A 340 -7.10 -15.78 9.16
CA VAL A 340 -6.77 -17.07 8.50
C VAL A 340 -6.30 -18.06 9.56
N LEU A 341 -6.77 -19.30 9.49
CA LEU A 341 -6.34 -20.38 10.37
C LEU A 341 -5.22 -21.19 9.70
N PRO A 342 -3.99 -21.22 10.25
CA PRO A 342 -2.98 -22.19 9.84
C PRO A 342 -3.51 -23.62 9.99
N HIS A 343 -3.14 -24.54 9.09
CA HIS A 343 -3.52 -25.95 9.24
C HIS A 343 -2.92 -26.53 10.52
N GLY A 344 -3.71 -27.32 11.25
CA GLY A 344 -3.33 -27.86 12.56
C GLY A 344 -3.33 -26.82 13.70
N GLY A 345 -3.52 -25.54 13.40
CA GLY A 345 -3.61 -24.47 14.39
C GLY A 345 -5.04 -24.15 14.82
N THR A 346 -5.20 -23.66 16.05
CA THR A 346 -6.48 -23.18 16.58
C THR A 346 -6.61 -21.66 16.60
N THR A 347 -5.50 -20.93 16.47
CA THR A 347 -5.46 -19.47 16.59
C THR A 347 -5.41 -18.82 15.20
N PRO A 348 -6.39 -17.97 14.84
CA PRO A 348 -6.34 -17.23 13.60
C PRO A 348 -5.19 -16.20 13.59
N VAL A 349 -4.58 -16.06 12.42
CA VAL A 349 -3.57 -15.04 12.11
C VAL A 349 -4.22 -13.98 11.23
N THR A 350 -4.02 -12.71 11.57
CA THR A 350 -4.40 -11.60 10.69
C THR A 350 -3.44 -11.55 9.50
N ALA A 351 -3.97 -11.71 8.29
CA ALA A 351 -3.23 -11.69 7.04
C ALA A 351 -3.89 -10.77 6.03
N VAL A 352 -3.19 -10.46 4.94
CA VAL A 352 -3.74 -9.71 3.81
C VAL A 352 -4.06 -10.65 2.66
N ALA A 353 -5.29 -10.59 2.16
CA ALA A 353 -5.73 -11.25 0.93
C ALA A 353 -6.03 -10.20 -0.16
N PHE A 354 -5.72 -10.52 -1.41
CA PHE A 354 -5.98 -9.65 -2.56
C PHE A 354 -7.36 -9.98 -3.15
N VAL A 355 -8.34 -9.09 -2.97
CA VAL A 355 -9.76 -9.35 -3.30
C VAL A 355 -10.23 -8.42 -4.43
N THR A 356 -11.02 -8.95 -5.35
CA THR A 356 -11.65 -8.17 -6.41
C THR A 356 -12.89 -7.46 -5.84
N PRO A 357 -12.97 -6.11 -5.90
CA PRO A 357 -14.15 -5.36 -5.51
C PRO A 357 -15.38 -5.84 -6.29
N GLU A 358 -16.55 -5.84 -5.66
CA GLU A 358 -17.79 -6.36 -6.24
C GLU A 358 -18.13 -5.71 -7.58
N GLU A 359 -18.01 -4.40 -7.65
CA GLU A 359 -18.24 -3.58 -8.85
C GLU A 359 -17.24 -3.85 -9.99
N LYS A 360 -16.15 -4.59 -9.72
CA LYS A 360 -15.12 -4.95 -10.69
C LYS A 360 -15.09 -6.44 -11.02
N ARG A 361 -16.03 -7.24 -10.50
CA ARG A 361 -16.09 -8.67 -10.76
C ARG A 361 -16.64 -8.95 -12.15
N ILE A 362 -16.04 -9.90 -12.85
CA ILE A 362 -16.64 -10.51 -14.04
C ILE A 362 -17.74 -11.49 -13.63
N ALA A 363 -18.59 -11.88 -14.58
CA ALA A 363 -19.65 -12.85 -14.33
C ALA A 363 -19.10 -14.20 -13.81
N GLU A 364 -19.86 -14.85 -12.92
CA GLU A 364 -19.55 -16.20 -12.44
C GLU A 364 -19.74 -17.26 -13.53
N GLY A 365 -19.16 -18.45 -13.29
CA GLY A 365 -19.24 -19.60 -14.20
C GLY A 365 -18.26 -19.56 -15.37
N LEU A 366 -17.45 -18.51 -15.51
CA LEU A 366 -16.37 -18.47 -16.49
C LEU A 366 -15.16 -19.28 -16.00
N PRO A 367 -14.72 -20.31 -16.74
CA PRO A 367 -13.58 -21.13 -16.33
C PRO A 367 -12.26 -20.33 -16.39
N PRO A 368 -11.30 -20.59 -15.48
CA PRO A 368 -9.97 -20.01 -15.59
C PRO A 368 -9.22 -20.54 -16.82
N SER A 369 -8.14 -19.84 -17.23
CA SER A 369 -7.23 -20.42 -18.22
C SER A 369 -6.53 -21.67 -17.67
N GLN A 370 -6.32 -22.68 -18.50
CA GLN A 370 -5.65 -23.93 -18.10
C GLN A 370 -4.28 -23.68 -17.46
N ARG A 371 -3.50 -22.77 -18.04
CA ARG A 371 -2.20 -22.36 -17.47
C ARG A 371 -2.31 -21.79 -16.06
N TYR A 372 -3.35 -21.00 -15.77
CA TYR A 372 -3.58 -20.46 -14.43
C TYR A 372 -4.01 -21.55 -13.47
N LEU A 373 -4.96 -22.39 -13.89
CA LEU A 373 -5.47 -23.50 -13.08
C LEU A 373 -4.36 -24.48 -12.68
N THR A 374 -3.45 -24.80 -13.60
CA THR A 374 -2.27 -25.64 -13.30
C THR A 374 -1.42 -25.06 -12.17
N LEU A 375 -1.26 -23.74 -12.07
CA LEU A 375 -0.52 -23.13 -10.95
C LEU A 375 -1.23 -23.35 -9.60
N LEU A 376 -2.56 -23.31 -9.57
CA LEU A 376 -3.35 -23.56 -8.36
C LEU A 376 -3.24 -25.03 -7.96
N GLN A 377 -3.38 -25.95 -8.91
CA GLN A 377 -3.28 -27.39 -8.69
C GLN A 377 -1.88 -27.82 -8.25
N GLU A 378 -0.82 -27.30 -8.89
CA GLU A 378 0.57 -27.51 -8.46
C GLU A 378 0.82 -26.94 -7.06
N GLY A 379 0.31 -25.75 -6.77
CA GLY A 379 0.42 -25.12 -5.44
C GLY A 379 -0.28 -25.95 -4.36
N ALA A 380 -1.51 -26.40 -4.61
CA ALA A 380 -2.28 -27.20 -3.67
C ALA A 380 -1.56 -28.51 -3.31
N ARG A 381 -1.04 -29.23 -4.33
CA ARG A 381 -0.25 -30.45 -4.12
C ARG A 381 1.07 -30.19 -3.40
N HIS A 382 1.80 -29.15 -3.78
CA HIS A 382 3.09 -28.82 -3.18
C HIS A 382 2.97 -28.57 -1.67
N TRP A 383 1.95 -27.83 -1.26
CA TRP A 383 1.71 -27.48 0.14
C TRP A 383 0.86 -28.50 0.89
N GLN A 384 0.47 -29.60 0.25
CA GLN A 384 -0.38 -30.64 0.84
C GLN A 384 -1.62 -30.04 1.51
N LEU A 385 -2.33 -29.18 0.76
CA LEU A 385 -3.59 -28.62 1.25
C LEU A 385 -4.61 -29.74 1.50
N ASP A 386 -5.73 -29.37 2.11
CA ASP A 386 -6.83 -30.31 2.40
C ASP A 386 -7.17 -31.20 1.20
N ALA A 387 -7.35 -32.49 1.45
CA ALA A 387 -7.51 -33.48 0.39
C ALA A 387 -8.80 -33.26 -0.42
N GLY A 388 -9.90 -32.89 0.25
CA GLY A 388 -11.16 -32.58 -0.42
C GLY A 388 -11.07 -31.32 -1.27
N TYR A 389 -10.43 -30.27 -0.74
CA TYR A 389 -10.19 -29.03 -1.49
C TYR A 389 -9.26 -29.26 -2.69
N THR A 390 -8.22 -30.07 -2.52
CA THR A 390 -7.27 -30.42 -3.59
C THR A 390 -7.97 -31.21 -4.70
N ALA A 391 -8.75 -32.23 -4.34
CA ALA A 391 -9.53 -33.02 -5.29
C ALA A 391 -10.55 -32.15 -6.05
N TRP A 392 -11.20 -31.19 -5.37
CA TRP A 392 -12.09 -30.24 -6.02
C TRP A 392 -11.33 -29.36 -7.06
N LEU A 393 -10.17 -28.81 -6.71
CA LEU A 393 -9.35 -28.02 -7.65
C LEU A 393 -8.87 -28.85 -8.86
N GLU A 394 -8.55 -30.13 -8.64
CA GLU A 394 -8.12 -31.06 -9.70
C GLU A 394 -9.27 -31.43 -10.64
N GLY A 395 -10.51 -31.47 -10.14
CA GLY A 395 -11.71 -31.70 -10.94
C GLY A 395 -12.16 -30.51 -11.80
N LEU A 396 -11.59 -29.31 -11.59
CA LEU A 396 -11.90 -28.14 -12.42
C LEU A 396 -11.28 -28.28 -13.81
N THR A 397 -11.99 -27.79 -14.83
CA THR A 397 -11.50 -27.69 -16.21
C THR A 397 -11.15 -26.26 -16.55
N GLY A 398 -9.96 -26.05 -17.11
CA GLY A 398 -9.56 -24.77 -17.66
C GLY A 398 -9.80 -24.68 -19.16
N ILE A 399 -9.74 -23.46 -19.69
CA ILE A 399 -9.80 -23.21 -21.14
C ILE A 399 -8.46 -22.78 -21.70
N ASP A 400 -8.30 -22.86 -23.02
CA ASP A 400 -7.19 -22.20 -23.69
C ASP A 400 -7.30 -20.67 -23.49
N GLY A 401 -6.18 -20.02 -23.19
CA GLY A 401 -6.15 -18.57 -22.95
C GLY A 401 -6.62 -17.73 -24.16
N SER A 402 -6.52 -18.27 -25.38
CA SER A 402 -7.01 -17.69 -26.64
C SER A 402 -8.54 -17.71 -26.76
N GLN A 403 -9.22 -18.58 -26.01
CA GLN A 403 -10.68 -18.70 -26.01
C GLN A 403 -11.37 -17.70 -25.05
N ARG A 404 -10.60 -16.86 -24.36
CA ARG A 404 -11.15 -15.82 -23.47
C ARG A 404 -11.78 -14.70 -24.29
N GLY A 405 -13.10 -14.74 -24.41
CA GLY A 405 -13.90 -13.69 -25.03
C GLY A 405 -14.07 -12.43 -24.18
N THR A 406 -14.90 -11.50 -24.66
CA THR A 406 -15.17 -10.19 -24.03
C THR A 406 -15.67 -10.28 -22.59
N ARG A 407 -16.44 -11.33 -22.26
CA ARG A 407 -16.99 -11.59 -20.91
C ARG A 407 -15.92 -11.69 -19.82
N TYR A 408 -14.67 -12.04 -20.16
CA TYR A 408 -13.54 -12.06 -19.22
C TYR A 408 -13.01 -10.67 -18.85
N TYR A 409 -13.49 -9.63 -19.52
CA TYR A 409 -13.01 -8.26 -19.40
C TYR A 409 -14.17 -7.26 -19.26
N GLN A 410 -15.34 -7.74 -18.85
CA GLN A 410 -16.55 -6.96 -18.59
C GLN A 410 -17.10 -7.30 -17.19
N THR A 411 -17.78 -6.35 -16.55
CA THR A 411 -18.51 -6.59 -15.31
C THR A 411 -19.60 -7.64 -15.51
N ALA A 412 -20.18 -8.14 -14.42
CA ALA A 412 -21.36 -9.00 -14.51
C ALA A 412 -22.54 -8.36 -15.28
N ALA A 413 -22.63 -7.03 -15.30
CA ALA A 413 -23.64 -6.26 -16.04
C ALA A 413 -23.27 -6.02 -17.53
N GLY A 414 -22.10 -6.49 -18.00
CA GLY A 414 -21.65 -6.33 -19.39
C GLY A 414 -20.83 -5.08 -19.67
N GLU A 415 -20.60 -4.23 -18.65
CA GLU A 415 -19.80 -3.01 -18.80
C GLU A 415 -18.31 -3.31 -18.95
N PRO A 416 -17.56 -2.69 -19.87
CA PRO A 416 -16.12 -2.89 -19.99
C PRO A 416 -15.36 -2.61 -18.69
N LEU A 417 -14.47 -3.53 -18.28
CA LEU A 417 -13.54 -3.30 -17.18
C LEU A 417 -12.30 -2.56 -17.70
N PRO A 418 -12.11 -1.27 -17.37
CA PRO A 418 -10.89 -0.58 -17.75
C PRO A 418 -9.70 -1.25 -17.07
N ALA A 419 -8.62 -1.44 -17.83
CA ALA A 419 -7.35 -1.82 -17.22
C ALA A 419 -6.94 -0.72 -16.25
N LEU A 420 -6.75 -1.06 -14.97
CA LEU A 420 -6.22 -0.08 -14.04
C LEU A 420 -4.77 0.19 -14.42
N PRO A 421 -4.35 1.46 -14.46
CA PRO A 421 -2.96 1.75 -14.74
C PRO A 421 -2.12 1.03 -13.70
N LYS A 422 -1.12 0.26 -14.15
CA LYS A 422 -0.03 -0.16 -13.26
C LYS A 422 0.40 1.07 -12.48
N ILE A 423 0.50 0.95 -11.16
CA ILE A 423 1.00 2.03 -10.29
C ILE A 423 2.43 2.33 -10.75
N ARG A 424 2.58 3.26 -11.71
CA ARG A 424 3.88 3.61 -12.28
C ARG A 424 4.49 4.61 -11.33
N THR A 425 5.35 4.10 -10.46
CA THR A 425 6.35 4.89 -9.75
C THR A 425 7.20 5.64 -10.78
N GLY A 426 7.26 6.98 -10.71
CA GLY A 426 7.97 7.82 -11.70
C GLY A 426 9.44 7.45 -11.96
N SER A 427 10.07 6.70 -11.05
CA SER A 427 11.40 6.10 -11.21
C SER A 427 11.48 5.10 -12.37
N GLN A 428 10.42 4.31 -12.65
CA GLN A 428 10.42 3.35 -13.76
C GLN A 428 10.40 4.06 -15.13
N GLN A 429 9.72 5.21 -15.24
CA GLN A 429 9.78 6.04 -16.44
C GLN A 429 11.19 6.64 -16.63
N GLN A 430 11.84 7.11 -15.56
CA GLN A 430 13.21 7.61 -15.64
C GLN A 430 14.22 6.49 -15.95
N GLN A 431 14.06 5.29 -15.40
CA GLN A 431 14.91 4.13 -15.75
C GLN A 431 14.69 3.67 -17.19
N GLN A 432 13.45 3.59 -17.66
CA GLN A 432 13.14 3.26 -19.05
C GLN A 432 13.67 4.34 -20.02
N GLN A 433 13.54 5.62 -19.68
CA GLN A 433 14.12 6.72 -20.47
C GLN A 433 15.66 6.67 -20.46
N ARG A 434 16.30 6.40 -19.31
CA ARG A 434 17.77 6.22 -19.24
C ARG A 434 18.23 4.98 -20.01
N GLN A 435 17.47 3.89 -20.01
CA GLN A 435 17.77 2.69 -20.81
C GLN A 435 17.55 2.93 -22.31
N GLN A 436 16.49 3.66 -22.70
CA GLN A 436 16.24 4.04 -24.10
C GLN A 436 17.29 5.04 -24.60
N GLN A 437 17.73 5.99 -23.77
CA GLN A 437 18.83 6.91 -24.10
C GLN A 437 20.18 6.20 -24.20
N ARG A 438 20.44 5.19 -23.34
CA ARG A 438 21.64 4.33 -23.46
C ARG A 438 21.63 3.49 -24.74
N ARG A 439 20.46 3.03 -25.20
CA ARG A 439 20.30 2.29 -26.47
C ARG A 439 20.40 3.17 -27.72
N ARG A 440 20.28 4.50 -27.59
CA ARG A 440 20.35 5.47 -28.69
C ARG A 440 21.73 6.13 -28.86
N ARG A 441 22.73 5.83 -28.03
CA ARG A 441 24.11 6.26 -28.31
C ARG A 441 24.74 5.32 -29.35
N PRO A 442 25.18 5.82 -30.52
CA PRO A 442 26.01 5.03 -31.43
C PRO A 442 27.31 4.69 -30.72
N GLN A 443 27.79 3.45 -30.85
CA GLN A 443 29.17 3.10 -30.50
C GLN A 443 30.10 3.87 -31.45
N GLY A 444 30.60 5.02 -31.00
CA GLY A 444 31.65 5.77 -31.67
C GLY A 444 32.93 4.92 -31.70
N GLY A 445 33.47 4.76 -32.91
CA GLY A 445 34.52 3.81 -33.25
C GLY A 445 35.82 3.98 -32.45
N ARG A 446 36.46 2.84 -32.20
CA ARG A 446 37.86 2.75 -31.78
C ARG A 446 38.73 3.33 -32.90
N GLY A 447 39.21 4.56 -32.72
CA GLY A 447 40.30 5.10 -33.53
C GLY A 447 41.59 4.35 -33.23
N LYS A 448 42.17 3.71 -34.26
CA LYS A 448 43.54 3.22 -34.26
C LYS A 448 44.48 4.41 -34.06
N LEU A 449 45.36 4.34 -33.07
CA LEU A 449 46.53 5.20 -32.97
C LEU A 449 47.67 4.49 -33.71
N GLU A 450 47.94 4.94 -34.94
CA GLU A 450 49.19 4.65 -35.65
C GLU A 450 50.26 5.61 -35.14
N GLY A 451 51.41 5.07 -34.70
CA GLY A 451 52.55 5.84 -34.22
C GLY A 451 53.39 6.38 -35.38
N PRO A 452 54.02 7.56 -35.24
CA PRO A 452 54.88 8.09 -36.29
C PRO A 452 56.29 7.52 -36.17
N SER A 453 56.76 6.88 -37.23
CA SER A 453 58.17 6.59 -37.50
C SER A 453 58.72 7.66 -38.43
N HIS A 454 59.65 8.48 -37.94
CA HIS A 454 60.57 9.23 -38.79
C HIS A 454 62.01 8.87 -38.41
N ALA A 455 62.69 8.22 -39.34
CA ALA A 455 64.13 8.30 -39.49
C ALA A 455 64.43 8.99 -40.83
N GLN A 456 65.10 10.13 -40.72
CA GLN A 456 66.12 10.72 -41.61
C GLN A 456 65.83 11.08 -43.08
N GLN A 457 66.07 12.38 -43.32
CA GLN A 457 66.95 12.97 -44.35
C GLN A 457 66.61 12.77 -45.83
N ALA A 458 66.18 13.85 -46.50
CA ALA A 458 67.01 14.69 -47.35
C ALA A 458 66.22 15.95 -47.76
#